data_AF-D5Q0A3-F1
#
_entry.id   AF-D5Q0A3-F1
#
_cell.length_a   1.000
_cell.length_b   1.000
_cell.length_c   1.000
_cell.angle_alpha   90.00
_cell.angle_beta   90.00
_cell.angle_gamma   90.00
#
_symmetry.space_group_name_H-M   'P 1'
#
loop_
_entity.id
_entity.type
_entity.pdbx_description
1 polymer ?
#
loop_
_entity_poly.entity_id
_entity_poly.type
_entity_poly.pdbx_seq_one_letter_code
_entity_poly.pdbx_strand_id
1 'polypeptide(L)'
;MDKGEENTMKIPKKIAAMLTVTMIAGSSTAGIASAQTVATNLTGQERYETAVKISQDGWKNADEVVIVNDSSIADALSATPFAKAKNAPILLTGKDKLNDKTKAEIQRLKAKKVYLIGGTSVLSTNIEKEIKDLKISFERISGAERYQTSLELAKKLDAISDVKKIAVVNGEKGLADAVSVGAPAAQNNMPVILADSKNGTAVADKFIKDAGITQSYVVGGESSISEAVKNKLPNSTRLGGTDRNDTNAKVIKEFYKKTDLKNAYVTKDGMNKQDQLIDALAVGVLGAKNQSPVVLVGKNLSASQKSLVNSKSFDKITKVGGNGNETAFNEMKSLQEVKTVEAKTISELKSAIDKATANDVINFKPTSEVKEAFTIQTDKAVTVNLNGTYTKTVTINMPNGDVNNYAKVDDVVIDDVKDGTFVNYGKITNLKVNDKNGAKIENNSKGEIGSLTVASGASQVKVTNGGKITTVTNNSKGTTIDNKGTISSVKGDNSPTISGNSPSSNSSGGSSSSGGSSHGGGSGGSSSSKVGQIKFNATDKQIKMASGDKTVDPSDNTYVLKLTNGTVKDGDVKANVEVTGLPSGLDYTAVGNKSANTITITV
;
A
#
# COMPACT_ATOMS: atom_id res chain seq x y z
N MET A 1 -38.39 -3.79 -16.29
CA MET A 1 -37.82 -2.43 -16.45
C MET A 1 -36.57 -2.38 -15.61
N ASP A 2 -35.47 -2.66 -16.29
CA ASP A 2 -34.12 -2.75 -15.76
C ASP A 2 -33.58 -1.33 -15.57
N LYS A 3 -33.06 -1.00 -14.38
CA LYS A 3 -32.34 0.25 -14.14
C LYS A 3 -30.92 -0.12 -13.79
N GLY A 4 -30.05 -0.05 -14.79
CA GLY A 4 -28.62 -0.26 -14.67
C GLY A 4 -28.01 0.72 -13.68
N GLU A 5 -27.28 0.17 -12.71
CA GLU A 5 -26.33 0.93 -11.90
C GLU A 5 -25.16 1.34 -12.81
N GLU A 6 -25.05 2.65 -13.09
CA GLU A 6 -23.83 3.24 -13.64
C GLU A 6 -22.69 3.04 -12.65
N ASN A 7 -21.82 2.10 -12.97
CA ASN A 7 -20.57 1.86 -12.26
C ASN A 7 -19.59 3.00 -12.62
N THR A 8 -19.76 4.16 -11.97
CA THR A 8 -18.84 5.30 -12.14
C THR A 8 -17.45 4.92 -11.63
N MET A 9 -16.51 4.78 -12.56
CA MET A 9 -15.11 4.50 -12.25
C MET A 9 -14.56 5.62 -11.36
N LYS A 10 -14.27 5.32 -10.09
CA LYS A 10 -13.68 6.29 -9.14
C LYS A 10 -12.22 6.56 -9.53
N ILE A 11 -11.99 7.66 -10.24
CA ILE A 11 -10.64 8.13 -10.60
C ILE A 11 -9.93 8.65 -9.33
N PRO A 12 -8.68 8.23 -9.04
CA PRO A 12 -7.88 8.80 -7.95
C PRO A 12 -7.70 10.32 -8.11
N LYS A 13 -7.75 11.07 -7.01
CA LYS A 13 -7.77 12.56 -7.02
C LYS A 13 -6.63 13.20 -7.81
N LYS A 14 -5.42 12.63 -7.69
CA LYS A 14 -4.23 13.07 -8.42
C LYS A 14 -4.34 12.85 -9.93
N ILE A 15 -5.03 11.79 -10.37
CA ILE A 15 -5.30 11.54 -11.79
C ILE A 15 -6.37 12.52 -12.32
N ALA A 16 -7.38 12.86 -11.52
CA ALA A 16 -8.33 13.91 -11.87
C ALA A 16 -7.65 15.29 -12.00
N ALA A 17 -6.62 15.57 -11.18
CA ALA A 17 -5.81 16.78 -11.29
C ALA A 17 -4.90 16.79 -12.55
N MET A 18 -4.30 15.66 -12.94
CA MET A 18 -3.53 15.53 -14.20
C MET A 18 -4.35 15.84 -15.46
N LEU A 19 -5.65 15.55 -15.44
CA LEU A 19 -6.57 15.80 -16.56
C LEU A 19 -6.92 17.29 -16.77
N THR A 20 -6.49 18.21 -15.90
CA THR A 20 -6.95 19.62 -15.92
C THR A 20 -6.26 20.54 -16.94
N VAL A 21 -5.31 20.08 -17.76
CA VAL A 21 -4.64 20.95 -18.74
C VAL A 21 -4.50 20.26 -20.10
N THR A 22 -5.58 20.26 -20.88
CA THR A 22 -5.48 20.25 -22.36
C THR A 22 -6.80 20.65 -23.01
N MET A 23 -7.03 21.96 -23.21
CA MET A 23 -7.76 22.49 -24.38
C MET A 23 -7.26 23.90 -24.69
N ILE A 24 -6.29 24.02 -25.60
CA ILE A 24 -6.11 25.25 -26.39
C ILE A 24 -6.48 24.89 -27.82
N ALA A 25 -7.77 25.10 -28.12
CA ALA A 25 -8.37 25.58 -29.38
C ALA A 25 -9.86 25.19 -29.42
N GLY A 26 -10.76 26.14 -29.11
CA GLY A 26 -12.20 26.03 -29.37
C GLY A 26 -13.08 25.49 -28.23
N SER A 27 -13.66 26.42 -27.46
CA SER A 27 -14.97 26.38 -26.80
C SER A 27 -15.56 25.04 -26.30
N SER A 28 -15.11 24.58 -25.12
CA SER A 28 -15.99 24.15 -24.01
C SER A 28 -15.10 23.64 -22.87
N THR A 29 -14.82 24.48 -21.87
CA THR A 29 -14.15 24.04 -20.64
C THR A 29 -15.12 23.19 -19.82
N ALA A 30 -15.19 21.89 -20.12
CA ALA A 30 -15.68 20.93 -19.15
C ALA A 30 -14.61 20.87 -18.04
N GLY A 31 -14.80 21.69 -17.00
CA GLY A 31 -13.96 21.64 -15.81
C GLY A 31 -14.09 20.26 -15.19
N ILE A 32 -13.04 19.45 -15.29
CA ILE A 32 -12.97 18.18 -14.57
C ILE A 32 -12.82 18.54 -13.10
N ALA A 33 -13.91 18.41 -12.34
CA ALA A 33 -13.91 18.64 -10.90
C ALA A 33 -12.88 17.70 -10.27
N SER A 34 -11.89 18.25 -9.55
CA SER A 34 -10.98 17.44 -8.75
C SER A 34 -11.81 16.66 -7.74
N ALA A 35 -11.67 15.34 -7.69
CA ALA A 35 -12.39 14.55 -6.70
C ALA A 35 -12.02 15.03 -5.28
N GLN A 36 -13.00 15.56 -4.54
CA GLN A 36 -12.77 16.12 -3.21
C GLN A 36 -12.72 15.03 -2.13
N THR A 37 -12.07 15.31 -1.00
CA THR A 37 -12.11 14.46 0.19
C THR A 37 -13.49 14.39 0.80
N VAL A 38 -14.02 13.16 0.85
CA VAL A 38 -15.32 12.88 1.46
C VAL A 38 -15.14 12.82 2.97
N ALA A 39 -15.94 13.59 3.70
CA ALA A 39 -15.96 13.59 5.16
C ALA A 39 -17.17 12.80 5.67
N THR A 40 -16.95 11.81 6.55
CA THR A 40 -18.02 11.00 7.16
C THR A 40 -17.86 10.91 8.67
N ASN A 41 -18.91 10.46 9.37
CA ASN A 41 -18.90 10.34 10.83
C ASN A 41 -19.44 8.98 11.28
N LEU A 42 -18.73 8.35 12.22
CA LEU A 42 -19.15 7.18 13.00
C LEU A 42 -19.19 7.58 14.47
N THR A 43 -20.21 8.38 14.84
CA THR A 43 -20.33 8.95 16.19
C THR A 43 -21.69 8.57 16.77
N GLY A 44 -21.68 7.81 17.86
CA GLY A 44 -22.84 7.55 18.70
C GLY A 44 -23.06 8.64 19.75
N GLN A 45 -24.19 8.58 20.46
CA GLN A 45 -24.39 9.40 21.67
C GLN A 45 -23.44 8.92 22.78
N GLU A 46 -23.24 7.61 22.90
CA GLU A 46 -22.29 7.00 23.81
C GLU A 46 -21.27 6.12 23.06
N ARG A 47 -20.34 5.53 23.83
CA ARG A 47 -19.31 4.60 23.32
C ARG A 47 -19.92 3.35 22.70
N TYR A 48 -21.05 2.87 23.24
CA TYR A 48 -21.76 1.69 22.76
C TYR A 48 -22.31 1.90 21.34
N GLU A 49 -23.04 3.00 21.11
CA GLU A 49 -23.57 3.33 19.78
C GLU A 49 -22.46 3.65 18.79
N THR A 50 -21.33 4.21 19.25
CA THR A 50 -20.15 4.42 18.40
C THR A 50 -19.61 3.08 17.90
N ALA A 51 -19.43 2.09 18.78
CA ALA A 51 -19.03 0.73 18.41
C ALA A 51 -20.04 0.05 17.46
N VAL A 52 -21.34 0.24 17.69
CA VAL A 52 -22.40 -0.25 16.79
C VAL A 52 -22.30 0.39 15.40
N LYS A 53 -22.07 1.71 15.31
CA LYS A 53 -21.90 2.39 14.01
C LYS A 53 -20.66 1.89 13.25
N ILE A 54 -19.56 1.65 13.96
CA ILE A 54 -18.35 1.02 13.39
C ILE A 54 -18.68 -0.36 12.84
N SER A 55 -19.41 -1.18 13.61
CA SER A 55 -19.85 -2.50 13.18
C SER A 55 -20.72 -2.43 11.90
N GLN A 56 -21.68 -1.51 11.85
CA GLN A 56 -22.57 -1.33 10.70
C GLN A 56 -21.84 -0.86 9.44
N ASP A 57 -20.80 -0.02 9.56
CA ASP A 57 -19.96 0.41 8.42
C ASP A 57 -19.12 -0.75 7.85
N GLY A 58 -18.61 -1.62 8.74
CA GLY A 58 -17.70 -2.70 8.34
C GLY A 58 -18.33 -4.05 8.04
N TRP A 59 -19.53 -4.34 8.56
CA TRP A 59 -20.11 -5.68 8.56
C TRP A 59 -21.62 -5.65 8.32
N LYS A 60 -22.04 -6.17 7.15
CA LYS A 60 -23.45 -6.50 6.93
C LYS A 60 -23.89 -7.65 7.83
N ASN A 61 -23.07 -8.70 7.92
CA ASN A 61 -23.19 -9.83 8.85
C ASN A 61 -21.80 -10.17 9.42
N ALA A 62 -21.74 -10.82 10.57
CA ALA A 62 -20.53 -11.40 11.14
C ALA A 62 -20.89 -12.63 11.99
N ASP A 63 -20.31 -13.80 11.69
CA ASP A 63 -20.54 -15.02 12.47
C ASP A 63 -19.95 -14.95 13.89
N GLU A 64 -18.97 -14.08 14.09
CA GLU A 64 -18.23 -13.93 15.34
C GLU A 64 -18.18 -12.45 15.77
N VAL A 65 -18.24 -12.20 17.08
CA VAL A 65 -18.15 -10.87 17.69
C VAL A 65 -17.16 -10.91 18.85
N VAL A 66 -16.37 -9.86 19.01
CA VAL A 66 -15.52 -9.67 20.19
C VAL A 66 -16.19 -8.66 21.12
N ILE A 67 -16.34 -9.01 22.39
CA ILE A 67 -16.91 -8.15 23.43
C ILE A 67 -15.83 -7.81 24.44
N VAL A 68 -15.72 -6.51 24.73
CA VAL A 68 -14.78 -5.96 25.71
C VAL A 68 -15.51 -5.09 26.71
N ASN A 69 -14.96 -4.97 27.92
CA ASN A 69 -15.51 -4.07 28.92
C ASN A 69 -15.25 -2.61 28.51
N ASP A 70 -16.27 -1.77 28.66
CA ASP A 70 -16.26 -0.38 28.24
C ASP A 70 -15.32 0.52 29.07
N SER A 71 -15.00 0.10 30.28
CA SER A 71 -14.23 0.83 31.30
C SER A 71 -12.87 0.17 31.61
N SER A 72 -12.65 -1.08 31.17
CA SER A 72 -11.38 -1.81 31.30
C SER A 72 -10.70 -2.02 29.95
N ILE A 73 -10.29 -0.92 29.31
CA ILE A 73 -9.66 -0.98 27.98
C ILE A 73 -8.33 -1.74 27.97
N ALA A 74 -7.62 -1.79 29.11
CA ALA A 74 -6.28 -2.35 29.21
C ALA A 74 -6.22 -3.84 28.85
N ASP A 75 -7.27 -4.60 29.19
CA ASP A 75 -7.35 -6.03 28.88
C ASP A 75 -7.62 -6.31 27.39
N ALA A 76 -8.11 -5.28 26.67
CA ALA A 76 -8.57 -5.39 25.30
C ALA A 76 -7.64 -4.76 24.26
N LEU A 77 -6.57 -4.07 24.69
CA LEU A 77 -5.64 -3.37 23.79
C LEU A 77 -5.04 -4.27 22.70
N SER A 78 -4.83 -5.54 23.02
CA SER A 78 -4.27 -6.55 22.14
C SER A 78 -5.30 -7.34 21.34
N ALA A 79 -6.60 -7.02 21.48
CA ALA A 79 -7.67 -7.78 20.84
C ALA A 79 -7.79 -7.51 19.33
N THR A 80 -7.35 -6.35 18.84
CA THR A 80 -7.57 -5.91 17.44
C THR A 80 -7.04 -6.91 16.40
N PRO A 81 -5.79 -7.43 16.50
CA PRO A 81 -5.29 -8.44 15.55
C PRO A 81 -6.09 -9.73 15.54
N PHE A 82 -6.44 -10.26 16.71
CA PHE A 82 -7.26 -11.45 16.85
C PHE A 82 -8.67 -11.23 16.27
N ALA A 83 -9.33 -10.13 16.63
CA ALA A 83 -10.66 -9.77 16.13
C ALA A 83 -10.67 -9.64 14.59
N LYS A 84 -9.61 -9.05 14.02
CA LYS A 84 -9.44 -8.97 12.56
C LYS A 84 -9.26 -10.35 11.92
N ALA A 85 -8.46 -11.23 12.51
CA ALA A 85 -8.27 -12.60 12.03
C ALA A 85 -9.58 -13.42 12.05
N LYS A 86 -10.47 -13.11 13.00
CA LYS A 86 -11.83 -13.64 13.09
C LYS A 86 -12.86 -12.93 12.21
N ASN A 87 -12.48 -11.85 11.51
CA ASN A 87 -13.40 -10.96 10.81
C ASN A 87 -14.57 -10.49 11.70
N ALA A 88 -14.30 -10.23 12.98
CA ALA A 88 -15.29 -9.93 14.01
C ALA A 88 -15.19 -8.45 14.43
N PRO A 89 -16.30 -7.69 14.52
CA PRO A 89 -16.28 -6.36 15.12
C PRO A 89 -16.02 -6.44 16.63
N ILE A 90 -15.43 -5.39 17.19
CA ILE A 90 -15.33 -5.19 18.64
C ILE A 90 -16.55 -4.37 19.10
N LEU A 91 -17.36 -4.95 19.98
CA LEU A 91 -18.48 -4.29 20.66
C LEU A 91 -18.18 -4.12 22.15
N LEU A 92 -18.88 -3.19 22.79
CA LEU A 92 -18.61 -2.77 24.17
C LEU A 92 -19.75 -3.19 25.10
N THR A 93 -19.43 -3.49 26.35
CA THR A 93 -20.45 -3.72 27.38
C THR A 93 -19.97 -3.26 28.76
N GLY A 94 -20.90 -3.02 29.68
CA GLY A 94 -20.57 -2.83 31.10
C GLY A 94 -20.19 -4.15 31.77
N LYS A 95 -19.69 -4.08 33.01
CA LYS A 95 -19.17 -5.25 33.75
C LYS A 95 -20.20 -6.35 33.98
N ASP A 96 -21.40 -5.96 34.40
CA ASP A 96 -22.37 -6.89 35.00
C ASP A 96 -23.60 -7.18 34.16
N LYS A 97 -23.84 -6.41 33.09
CA LYS A 97 -24.98 -6.56 32.19
C LYS A 97 -24.55 -6.36 30.74
N LEU A 98 -25.03 -7.23 29.84
CA LEU A 98 -24.84 -7.06 28.40
C LEU A 98 -25.59 -5.80 27.95
N ASN A 99 -24.87 -4.81 27.43
CA ASN A 99 -25.49 -3.56 26.98
C ASN A 99 -26.56 -3.84 25.90
N ASP A 100 -27.72 -3.21 26.01
CA ASP A 100 -28.88 -3.50 25.16
C ASP A 100 -28.60 -3.17 23.68
N LYS A 101 -27.77 -2.16 23.38
CA LYS A 101 -27.34 -1.84 22.01
C LYS A 101 -26.39 -2.89 21.44
N THR A 102 -25.48 -3.37 22.27
CA THR A 102 -24.56 -4.47 21.90
C THR A 102 -25.32 -5.75 21.64
N LYS A 103 -26.31 -6.08 22.49
CA LYS A 103 -27.21 -7.22 22.29
C LYS A 103 -27.96 -7.13 20.96
N ALA A 104 -28.54 -5.97 20.65
CA ALA A 104 -29.23 -5.76 19.38
C ALA A 104 -28.29 -5.89 18.17
N GLU A 105 -27.05 -5.39 18.28
CA GLU A 105 -26.08 -5.49 17.19
C GLU A 105 -25.56 -6.92 16.97
N ILE A 106 -25.37 -7.70 18.03
CA ILE A 106 -25.06 -9.14 17.95
C ILE A 106 -26.16 -9.88 17.15
N GLN A 107 -27.43 -9.56 17.42
CA GLN A 107 -28.57 -10.15 16.70
C GLN A 107 -28.62 -9.68 15.24
N ARG A 108 -28.40 -8.38 14.98
CA ARG A 108 -28.34 -7.83 13.61
C ARG A 108 -27.27 -8.49 12.77
N LEU A 109 -26.09 -8.72 13.35
CA LEU A 109 -24.95 -9.40 12.71
C LEU A 109 -25.20 -10.89 12.46
N LYS A 110 -26.21 -11.48 13.14
CA LYS A 110 -26.49 -12.93 13.17
C LYS A 110 -25.30 -13.73 13.73
N ALA A 111 -24.64 -13.17 14.75
CA ALA A 111 -23.47 -13.79 15.34
C ALA A 111 -23.81 -15.12 16.02
N LYS A 112 -22.94 -16.11 15.84
CA LYS A 112 -23.05 -17.47 16.39
C LYS A 112 -22.08 -17.70 17.55
N LYS A 113 -21.03 -16.88 17.62
CA LYS A 113 -20.02 -16.95 18.67
C LYS A 113 -19.59 -15.58 19.17
N VAL A 114 -19.42 -15.46 20.48
CA VAL A 114 -18.87 -14.28 21.15
C VAL A 114 -17.54 -14.61 21.81
N TYR A 115 -16.53 -13.76 21.60
CA TYR A 115 -15.28 -13.80 22.35
C TYR A 115 -15.29 -12.73 23.43
N LEU A 116 -15.25 -13.13 24.70
CA LEU A 116 -15.15 -12.22 25.85
C LEU A 116 -13.68 -11.99 26.17
N ILE A 117 -13.18 -10.76 26.02
CA ILE A 117 -11.78 -10.43 26.34
C ILE A 117 -11.70 -9.83 27.74
N GLY A 118 -11.00 -10.52 28.63
CA GLY A 118 -10.85 -10.13 30.03
C GLY A 118 -11.49 -11.13 31.00
N GLY A 119 -11.02 -11.10 32.25
CA GLY A 119 -11.47 -11.99 33.32
C GLY A 119 -12.87 -11.66 33.84
N THR A 120 -13.34 -12.46 34.79
CA THR A 120 -14.67 -12.28 35.42
C THR A 120 -14.78 -11.02 36.29
N SER A 121 -13.65 -10.44 36.71
CA SER A 121 -13.59 -9.18 37.46
C SER A 121 -14.03 -7.97 36.63
N VAL A 122 -13.88 -8.04 35.29
CA VAL A 122 -14.22 -6.97 34.34
C VAL A 122 -15.40 -7.34 33.44
N LEU A 123 -15.66 -8.61 33.20
CA LEU A 123 -16.83 -9.10 32.47
C LEU A 123 -17.41 -10.26 33.26
N SER A 124 -18.41 -10.01 34.12
CA SER A 124 -18.89 -11.02 35.07
C SER A 124 -19.54 -12.22 34.38
N THR A 125 -19.78 -13.28 35.15
CA THR A 125 -20.48 -14.49 34.68
C THR A 125 -21.94 -14.22 34.28
N ASN A 126 -22.51 -13.08 34.68
CA ASN A 126 -23.84 -12.68 34.20
C ASN A 126 -23.83 -12.39 32.69
N ILE A 127 -22.77 -11.79 32.15
CA ILE A 127 -22.61 -11.57 30.71
C ILE A 127 -22.64 -12.90 29.95
N GLU A 128 -21.95 -13.92 30.48
CA GLU A 128 -21.92 -15.27 29.91
C GLU A 128 -23.31 -15.90 29.88
N LYS A 129 -24.09 -15.71 30.96
CA LYS A 129 -25.47 -16.18 31.05
C LYS A 129 -26.35 -15.49 30.00
N GLU A 130 -26.27 -14.16 29.88
CA GLU A 130 -27.05 -13.41 28.88
C GLU A 130 -26.73 -13.83 27.44
N ILE A 131 -25.47 -14.15 27.14
CA ILE A 131 -25.08 -14.66 25.81
C ILE A 131 -25.63 -16.08 25.57
N LYS A 132 -25.61 -16.95 26.58
CA LYS A 132 -26.23 -18.29 26.50
C LYS A 132 -27.74 -18.20 26.29
N ASP A 133 -28.41 -17.26 26.95
CA ASP A 133 -29.86 -17.04 26.81
C ASP A 133 -30.22 -16.56 25.39
N LEU A 134 -29.29 -15.90 24.69
CA LEU A 134 -29.40 -15.59 23.25
C LEU A 134 -29.19 -16.81 22.33
N LYS A 135 -28.88 -17.99 22.88
CA LYS A 135 -28.51 -19.21 22.16
C LYS A 135 -27.24 -19.06 21.32
N ILE A 136 -26.30 -18.25 21.81
CA ILE A 136 -25.02 -17.96 21.17
C ILE A 136 -23.91 -18.63 21.99
N SER A 137 -22.93 -19.23 21.31
CA SER A 137 -21.75 -19.80 21.98
C SER A 137 -20.80 -18.68 22.42
N PHE A 138 -20.02 -18.89 23.48
CA PHE A 138 -18.97 -17.94 23.84
C PHE A 138 -17.67 -18.61 24.22
N GLU A 139 -16.58 -17.87 24.09
CA GLU A 139 -15.25 -18.23 24.56
C GLU A 139 -14.66 -17.03 25.30
N ARG A 140 -14.16 -17.24 26.52
CA ARG A 140 -13.44 -16.22 27.27
C ARG A 140 -11.95 -16.35 27.02
N ILE A 141 -11.31 -15.25 26.66
CA ILE A 141 -9.86 -15.14 26.49
C ILE A 141 -9.36 -14.16 27.54
N SER A 142 -8.63 -14.68 28.54
CA SER A 142 -8.15 -13.91 29.68
C SER A 142 -6.97 -14.59 30.35
N GLY A 143 -6.10 -13.81 30.98
CA GLY A 143 -5.16 -14.26 31.97
C GLY A 143 -5.41 -13.62 33.34
N ALA A 144 -4.54 -13.91 34.31
CA ALA A 144 -4.60 -13.30 35.64
C ALA A 144 -4.43 -11.76 35.58
N GLU A 145 -3.53 -11.30 34.71
CA GLU A 145 -3.30 -9.88 34.43
C GLU A 145 -3.36 -9.61 32.92
N ARG A 146 -3.39 -8.33 32.54
CA ARG A 146 -3.41 -7.87 31.14
C ARG A 146 -2.30 -8.46 30.28
N TYR A 147 -1.12 -8.71 30.85
CA TYR A 147 0.04 -9.27 30.17
C TYR A 147 -0.25 -10.70 29.70
N GLN A 148 -0.80 -11.55 30.56
CA GLN A 148 -1.21 -12.91 30.23
C GLN A 148 -2.40 -12.91 29.26
N THR A 149 -3.36 -12.00 29.42
CA THR A 149 -4.44 -11.85 28.41
C THR A 149 -3.86 -11.54 27.03
N SER A 150 -2.85 -10.66 26.94
CA SER A 150 -2.18 -10.35 25.68
C SER A 150 -1.43 -11.55 25.09
N LEU A 151 -0.81 -12.38 25.94
CA LEU A 151 -0.16 -13.62 25.53
C LEU A 151 -1.18 -14.65 25.00
N GLU A 152 -2.32 -14.81 25.67
CA GLU A 152 -3.35 -15.75 25.22
C GLU A 152 -3.96 -15.33 23.88
N LEU A 153 -4.17 -14.03 23.67
CA LEU A 153 -4.55 -13.49 22.35
C LEU A 153 -3.47 -13.75 21.29
N ALA A 154 -2.19 -13.63 21.64
CA ALA A 154 -1.08 -13.92 20.73
C ALA A 154 -1.04 -15.39 20.32
N LYS A 155 -1.19 -16.31 21.27
CA LYS A 155 -1.28 -17.77 20.99
C LYS A 155 -2.49 -18.11 20.12
N LYS A 156 -3.64 -17.48 20.39
CA LYS A 156 -4.86 -17.67 19.58
C LYS A 156 -4.70 -17.15 18.16
N LEU A 157 -3.99 -16.03 17.97
CA LEU A 157 -3.66 -15.52 16.64
C LEU A 157 -2.70 -16.45 15.90
N ASP A 158 -1.64 -16.91 16.56
CA ASP A 158 -0.65 -17.85 16.00
C ASP A 158 -1.30 -19.18 15.57
N ALA A 159 -2.23 -19.69 16.36
CA ALA A 159 -3.01 -20.88 16.01
C ALA A 159 -3.93 -20.71 14.78
N ILE A 160 -4.26 -19.47 14.40
CA ILE A 160 -5.03 -19.17 13.18
C ILE A 160 -4.08 -19.01 11.99
N SER A 161 -2.97 -18.31 12.19
CA SER A 161 -1.98 -18.01 11.17
C SER A 161 -0.63 -17.79 11.84
N ASP A 162 0.36 -18.59 11.45
CA ASP A 162 1.74 -18.53 11.94
C ASP A 162 2.27 -17.09 12.01
N VAL A 163 2.62 -16.64 13.22
CA VAL A 163 3.09 -15.27 13.45
C VAL A 163 4.61 -15.20 13.35
N LYS A 164 5.11 -14.17 12.65
CA LYS A 164 6.56 -13.91 12.50
C LYS A 164 6.97 -12.52 12.94
N LYS A 165 5.99 -11.67 13.28
CA LYS A 165 6.21 -10.29 13.69
C LYS A 165 5.44 -10.03 14.97
N ILE A 166 5.96 -9.20 15.88
CA ILE A 166 5.24 -8.74 17.08
C ILE A 166 5.31 -7.23 17.22
N ALA A 167 4.27 -6.64 17.82
CA ALA A 167 4.34 -5.29 18.38
C ALA A 167 4.43 -5.40 19.90
N VAL A 168 5.33 -4.64 20.51
CA VAL A 168 5.53 -4.60 21.97
C VAL A 168 5.23 -3.19 22.46
N VAL A 169 4.33 -3.08 23.42
CA VAL A 169 3.85 -1.80 23.99
C VAL A 169 3.79 -1.89 25.51
N ASN A 170 3.95 -0.78 26.24
CA ASN A 170 3.86 -0.81 27.70
C ASN A 170 2.39 -0.99 28.12
N GLY A 171 2.10 -2.02 28.93
CA GLY A 171 0.73 -2.37 29.33
C GLY A 171 0.07 -1.44 30.35
N GLU A 172 0.82 -0.53 30.97
CA GLU A 172 0.34 0.42 32.00
C GLU A 172 0.24 1.84 31.45
N LYS A 173 1.33 2.34 30.86
CA LYS A 173 1.48 3.72 30.38
C LYS A 173 1.29 3.85 28.87
N GLY A 174 1.41 2.75 28.12
CA GLY A 174 1.42 2.71 26.66
C GLY A 174 0.07 2.41 26.02
N LEU A 175 -1.05 2.74 26.66
CA LEU A 175 -2.39 2.43 26.11
C LEU A 175 -2.65 3.09 24.76
N ALA A 176 -2.22 4.35 24.60
CA ALA A 176 -2.32 5.05 23.33
C ALA A 176 -1.38 4.45 22.26
N ASP A 177 -0.22 3.94 22.67
CA ASP A 177 0.72 3.25 21.78
C ASP A 177 0.14 1.93 21.28
N ALA A 178 -0.55 1.20 22.16
CA ALA A 178 -1.22 -0.05 21.84
C ALA A 178 -2.34 0.12 20.80
N VAL A 179 -3.23 1.11 20.99
CA VAL A 179 -4.29 1.36 19.99
C VAL A 179 -3.74 2.01 18.71
N SER A 180 -2.61 2.73 18.77
CA SER A 180 -1.94 3.27 17.58
C SER A 180 -1.48 2.15 16.64
N VAL A 181 -0.94 1.06 17.19
CA VAL A 181 -0.45 -0.07 16.40
C VAL A 181 -1.51 -1.13 16.14
N GLY A 182 -2.69 -1.07 16.77
CA GLY A 182 -3.73 -2.10 16.65
C GLY A 182 -4.13 -2.43 15.21
N ALA A 183 -4.48 -1.42 14.40
CA ALA A 183 -4.84 -1.62 13.00
C ALA A 183 -3.66 -2.11 12.12
N PRO A 184 -2.46 -1.49 12.18
CA PRO A 184 -1.27 -2.02 11.53
C PRO A 184 -0.93 -3.47 11.93
N ALA A 185 -1.03 -3.80 13.22
CA ALA A 185 -0.73 -5.11 13.75
C ALA A 185 -1.67 -6.17 13.17
N ALA A 186 -2.96 -5.85 13.13
CA ALA A 186 -3.99 -6.67 12.52
C ALA A 186 -3.80 -6.88 11.00
N GLN A 187 -3.32 -5.86 10.27
CA GLN A 187 -3.03 -5.99 8.83
C GLN A 187 -1.80 -6.86 8.54
N ASN A 188 -0.88 -7.00 9.51
CA ASN A 188 0.42 -7.63 9.31
C ASN A 188 0.57 -8.97 10.06
N ASN A 189 -0.55 -9.59 10.47
CA ASN A 189 -0.57 -10.82 11.29
C ASN A 189 0.39 -10.73 12.49
N MET A 190 0.31 -9.62 13.21
CA MET A 190 1.23 -9.26 14.28
C MET A 190 0.46 -9.17 15.60
N PRO A 191 0.70 -10.03 16.59
CA PRO A 191 0.10 -9.85 17.91
C PRO A 191 0.71 -8.63 18.62
N VAL A 192 -0.09 -8.01 19.46
CA VAL A 192 0.34 -6.93 20.36
C VAL A 192 0.63 -7.56 21.72
N ILE A 193 1.91 -7.58 22.09
CA ILE A 193 2.42 -8.04 23.37
C ILE A 193 2.49 -6.86 24.33
N LEU A 194 1.86 -6.98 25.50
CA LEU A 194 1.98 -5.99 26.55
C LEU A 194 3.22 -6.28 27.40
N ALA A 195 4.12 -5.32 27.46
CA ALA A 195 5.28 -5.34 28.34
C ALA A 195 4.95 -4.74 29.71
N ASP A 196 5.45 -5.39 30.75
CA ASP A 196 5.37 -4.96 32.14
C ASP A 196 6.46 -3.91 32.44
N SER A 197 6.14 -2.90 33.25
CA SER A 197 7.07 -1.81 33.57
C SER A 197 8.32 -2.26 34.34
N LYS A 198 8.26 -3.38 35.06
CA LYS A 198 9.37 -3.95 35.85
C LYS A 198 10.07 -5.10 35.12
N ASN A 199 9.29 -5.97 34.47
CA ASN A 199 9.77 -7.24 33.93
C ASN A 199 9.87 -7.27 32.39
N GLY A 200 9.47 -6.19 31.70
CA GLY A 200 9.50 -6.14 30.24
C GLY A 200 8.60 -7.20 29.60
N THR A 201 9.15 -8.00 28.69
CA THR A 201 8.40 -9.03 27.94
C THR A 201 8.45 -10.42 28.57
N ALA A 202 8.95 -10.57 29.80
CA ALA A 202 9.20 -11.88 30.42
C ALA A 202 8.04 -12.88 30.31
N VAL A 203 6.79 -12.41 30.46
CA VAL A 203 5.57 -13.22 30.31
C VAL A 203 5.46 -13.86 28.92
N ALA A 204 5.93 -13.19 27.88
CA ALA A 204 5.84 -13.61 26.48
C ALA A 204 7.15 -14.16 25.90
N ASP A 205 8.29 -14.09 26.62
CA ASP A 205 9.61 -14.48 26.07
C ASP A 205 9.64 -15.90 25.49
N LYS A 206 9.00 -16.86 26.18
CA LYS A 206 8.88 -18.24 25.67
C LYS A 206 8.10 -18.30 24.36
N PHE A 207 6.98 -17.59 24.27
CA PHE A 207 6.19 -17.52 23.04
C PHE A 207 6.96 -16.85 21.91
N ILE A 208 7.66 -15.75 22.17
CA ILE A 208 8.48 -15.03 21.18
C ILE A 208 9.54 -15.96 20.57
N LYS A 209 10.17 -16.80 21.42
CA LYS A 209 11.14 -17.81 20.98
C LYS A 209 10.47 -18.94 20.19
N ASP A 210 9.44 -19.56 20.75
CA ASP A 210 8.82 -20.76 20.18
C ASP A 210 8.08 -20.48 18.86
N ALA A 211 7.43 -19.33 18.74
CA ALA A 211 6.77 -18.90 17.49
C ALA A 211 7.77 -18.50 16.39
N GLY A 212 9.08 -18.41 16.71
CA GLY A 212 10.12 -18.05 15.76
C GLY A 212 9.95 -16.64 15.23
N ILE A 213 9.67 -15.67 16.10
CA ILE A 213 9.51 -14.27 15.73
C ILE A 213 10.81 -13.74 15.11
N THR A 214 10.71 -13.14 13.92
CA THR A 214 11.86 -12.60 13.16
C THR A 214 11.90 -11.08 13.13
N GLN A 215 10.82 -10.40 13.53
CA GLN A 215 10.71 -8.94 13.51
C GLN A 215 9.92 -8.43 14.71
N SER A 216 10.42 -7.37 15.36
CA SER A 216 9.72 -6.76 16.48
C SER A 216 9.57 -5.25 16.27
N TYR A 217 8.44 -4.70 16.70
CA TYR A 217 8.21 -3.25 16.75
C TYR A 217 7.94 -2.83 18.19
N VAL A 218 8.83 -2.03 18.75
CA VAL A 218 8.67 -1.44 20.08
C VAL A 218 7.95 -0.11 19.91
N VAL A 219 6.67 -0.04 20.26
CA VAL A 219 5.87 1.19 20.10
C VAL A 219 5.80 1.93 21.42
N GLY A 220 6.29 3.16 21.41
CA GLY A 220 6.52 3.98 22.61
C GLY A 220 7.98 4.38 22.80
N GLY A 221 8.18 5.48 23.53
CA GLY A 221 9.50 6.01 23.88
C GLY A 221 10.28 5.13 24.86
N GLU A 222 11.56 5.44 25.07
CA GLU A 222 12.43 4.70 25.98
C GLU A 222 11.93 4.71 27.44
N SER A 223 11.28 5.81 27.85
CA SER A 223 10.64 5.95 29.17
C SER A 223 9.47 4.99 29.40
N SER A 224 8.88 4.44 28.33
CA SER A 224 7.80 3.45 28.39
C SER A 224 8.32 2.02 28.25
N ILE A 225 9.27 1.81 27.34
CA ILE A 225 9.95 0.53 27.14
C ILE A 225 11.45 0.79 27.00
N SER A 226 12.23 0.31 27.96
CA SER A 226 13.68 0.55 28.00
C SER A 226 14.41 -0.06 26.79
N GLU A 227 15.62 0.45 26.52
CA GLU A 227 16.45 -0.10 25.45
C GLU A 227 16.92 -1.53 25.73
N ALA A 228 17.06 -1.89 27.00
CA ALA A 228 17.35 -3.27 27.41
C ALA A 228 16.23 -4.25 26.99
N VAL A 229 14.95 -3.85 27.08
CA VAL A 229 13.84 -4.68 26.58
C VAL A 229 13.88 -4.75 25.06
N LYS A 230 14.07 -3.61 24.38
CA LYS A 230 14.18 -3.57 22.91
C LYS A 230 15.29 -4.48 22.38
N ASN A 231 16.47 -4.45 23.00
CA ASN A 231 17.65 -5.20 22.54
C ASN A 231 17.54 -6.72 22.73
N LYS A 232 16.60 -7.19 23.56
CA LYS A 232 16.30 -8.62 23.70
C LYS A 232 15.39 -9.16 22.59
N LEU A 233 14.72 -8.27 21.86
CA LEU A 233 13.70 -8.64 20.87
C LEU A 233 14.33 -8.88 19.48
N PRO A 234 13.84 -9.88 18.71
CA PRO A 234 14.34 -10.14 17.36
C PRO A 234 14.12 -8.95 16.42
N ASN A 235 15.18 -8.52 15.73
CA ASN A 235 15.21 -7.43 14.73
C ASN A 235 14.28 -6.26 15.08
N SER A 236 14.56 -5.59 16.21
CA SER A 236 13.61 -4.67 16.82
C SER A 236 13.75 -3.23 16.31
N THR A 237 12.64 -2.65 15.88
CA THR A 237 12.53 -1.24 15.48
C THR A 237 11.71 -0.46 16.51
N ARG A 238 12.20 0.69 16.98
CA ARG A 238 11.44 1.56 17.87
C ARG A 238 10.59 2.56 17.09
N LEU A 239 9.31 2.64 17.42
CA LEU A 239 8.35 3.63 16.93
C LEU A 239 7.85 4.44 18.13
N GLY A 240 8.70 5.35 18.63
CA GLY A 240 8.40 6.17 19.81
C GLY A 240 8.49 7.66 19.50
N GLY A 241 7.50 8.41 19.93
CA GLY A 241 7.40 9.86 19.81
C GLY A 241 7.64 10.62 21.10
N THR A 242 7.67 11.96 20.99
CA THR A 242 7.71 12.85 22.17
C THR A 242 6.43 12.79 22.98
N ASP A 243 5.31 12.46 22.32
CA ASP A 243 4.01 12.19 22.91
C ASP A 243 3.29 11.08 22.13
N ARG A 244 2.04 10.79 22.53
CA ARG A 244 1.23 9.75 21.90
C ARG A 244 0.81 10.09 20.45
N ASN A 245 0.70 11.37 20.12
CA ASN A 245 0.28 11.84 18.80
C ASN A 245 1.46 11.74 17.83
N ASP A 246 2.67 12.06 18.27
CA ASP A 246 3.91 11.82 17.53
C ASP A 246 4.22 10.32 17.38
N THR A 247 3.96 9.53 18.42
CA THR A 247 4.06 8.06 18.34
C THR A 247 3.09 7.50 17.31
N ASN A 248 1.81 7.91 17.36
CA ASN A 248 0.82 7.54 16.36
C ASN A 248 1.25 7.95 14.94
N ALA A 249 1.81 9.16 14.77
CA ALA A 249 2.28 9.61 13.47
C ALA A 249 3.43 8.75 12.91
N LYS A 250 4.39 8.34 13.77
CA LYS A 250 5.49 7.44 13.41
C LYS A 250 4.99 6.04 13.05
N VAL A 251 4.01 5.51 13.80
CA VAL A 251 3.36 4.23 13.48
C VAL A 251 2.68 4.31 12.11
N ILE A 252 1.93 5.38 11.83
CA ILE A 252 1.27 5.53 10.53
C ILE A 252 2.30 5.63 9.40
N LYS A 253 3.37 6.40 9.58
CA LYS A 253 4.44 6.54 8.60
C LYS A 253 5.14 5.22 8.26
N GLU A 254 5.37 4.36 9.27
CA GLU A 254 5.99 3.05 9.04
C GLU A 254 5.07 2.08 8.29
N PHE A 255 3.80 1.98 8.68
CA PHE A 255 2.93 0.92 8.15
C PHE A 255 2.10 1.35 6.93
N TYR A 256 1.83 2.63 6.75
CA TYR A 256 1.07 3.18 5.61
C TYR A 256 2.00 3.96 4.69
N LYS A 257 2.91 3.24 4.02
CA LYS A 257 3.98 3.84 3.20
C LYS A 257 3.43 4.62 2.00
N LYS A 258 2.39 4.10 1.34
CA LYS A 258 1.74 4.73 0.17
C LYS A 258 1.27 6.16 0.48
N THR A 259 1.39 7.06 -0.50
CA THR A 259 0.79 8.40 -0.43
C THR A 259 -0.74 8.34 -0.45
N ASP A 260 -1.31 7.59 -1.40
CA ASP A 260 -2.76 7.52 -1.59
C ASP A 260 -3.40 6.46 -0.70
N LEU A 261 -4.34 6.88 0.13
CA LEU A 261 -5.03 6.05 1.11
C LEU A 261 -6.54 6.22 0.97
N LYS A 262 -7.28 5.11 1.13
CA LYS A 262 -8.74 5.11 0.92
C LYS A 262 -9.51 5.82 2.03
N ASN A 263 -9.03 5.74 3.26
CA ASN A 263 -9.67 6.40 4.39
C ASN A 263 -8.63 6.77 5.46
N ALA A 264 -9.01 7.66 6.37
CA ALA A 264 -8.38 7.81 7.68
C ALA A 264 -9.47 7.88 8.76
N TYR A 265 -9.32 7.12 9.84
CA TYR A 265 -10.24 7.15 10.98
C TYR A 265 -9.67 8.06 12.06
N VAL A 266 -10.37 9.15 12.39
CA VAL A 266 -9.90 10.19 13.31
C VAL A 266 -10.59 10.02 14.66
N THR A 267 -9.83 9.66 15.69
CA THR A 267 -10.33 9.35 17.03
C THR A 267 -9.65 10.22 18.08
N LYS A 268 -10.25 10.35 19.27
CA LYS A 268 -9.57 10.99 20.41
C LYS A 268 -8.30 10.22 20.80
N ASP A 269 -7.29 10.94 21.27
CA ASP A 269 -6.01 10.38 21.73
C ASP A 269 -5.98 9.99 23.21
N GLY A 270 -7.04 10.31 23.97
CA GLY A 270 -7.14 10.02 25.40
C GLY A 270 -6.16 10.78 26.30
N MET A 271 -5.60 11.93 25.86
CA MET A 271 -4.80 12.79 26.73
C MET A 271 -5.63 13.36 27.88
N ASN A 272 -6.89 13.69 27.63
CA ASN A 272 -7.80 14.20 28.67
C ASN A 272 -8.26 13.10 29.63
N LYS A 273 -8.70 11.97 29.09
CA LYS A 273 -9.12 10.78 29.86
C LYS A 273 -8.79 9.52 29.07
N GLN A 274 -8.19 8.55 29.76
CA GLN A 274 -7.68 7.32 29.14
C GLN A 274 -8.79 6.47 28.49
N ASP A 275 -10.01 6.50 29.04
CA ASP A 275 -11.16 5.77 28.50
C ASP A 275 -11.65 6.30 27.14
N GLN A 276 -11.20 7.49 26.71
CA GLN A 276 -11.48 8.03 25.38
C GLN A 276 -10.79 7.25 24.25
N LEU A 277 -9.82 6.40 24.57
CA LEU A 277 -9.16 5.50 23.61
C LEU A 277 -10.08 4.35 23.15
N ILE A 278 -11.24 4.15 23.79
CA ILE A 278 -12.16 3.05 23.47
C ILE A 278 -12.68 3.13 22.03
N ASP A 279 -12.88 4.35 21.52
CA ASP A 279 -13.29 4.59 20.12
C ASP A 279 -12.19 4.14 19.13
N ALA A 280 -10.92 4.37 19.48
CA ALA A 280 -9.76 3.95 18.70
C ALA A 280 -9.60 2.42 18.69
N LEU A 281 -9.81 1.78 19.84
CA LEU A 281 -9.81 0.32 19.93
C LEU A 281 -10.92 -0.29 19.07
N ALA A 282 -12.16 0.20 19.20
CA ALA A 282 -13.30 -0.32 18.46
C ALA A 282 -13.12 -0.20 16.94
N VAL A 283 -12.61 0.95 16.47
CA VAL A 283 -12.40 1.17 15.03
C VAL A 283 -11.14 0.50 14.49
N GLY A 284 -10.23 0.02 15.34
CA GLY A 284 -8.99 -0.63 14.94
C GLY A 284 -9.20 -1.78 13.96
N VAL A 285 -10.24 -2.61 14.18
CA VAL A 285 -10.56 -3.74 13.28
C VAL A 285 -11.06 -3.26 11.92
N LEU A 286 -11.88 -2.21 11.90
CA LEU A 286 -12.38 -1.61 10.67
C LEU A 286 -11.25 -0.91 9.89
N GLY A 287 -10.37 -0.19 10.57
CA GLY A 287 -9.15 0.38 10.00
C GLY A 287 -8.26 -0.71 9.38
N ALA A 288 -8.09 -1.82 10.09
CA ALA A 288 -7.37 -2.98 9.55
C ALA A 288 -8.04 -3.57 8.30
N LYS A 289 -9.38 -3.72 8.33
CA LYS A 289 -10.17 -4.24 7.19
C LYS A 289 -10.08 -3.36 5.95
N ASN A 290 -10.08 -2.05 6.13
CA ASN A 290 -10.07 -1.08 5.04
C ASN A 290 -8.67 -0.58 4.67
N GLN A 291 -7.61 -1.21 5.20
CA GLN A 291 -6.21 -0.80 4.99
C GLN A 291 -6.00 0.71 5.25
N SER A 292 -6.63 1.22 6.31
CA SER A 292 -6.74 2.64 6.61
C SER A 292 -6.22 2.95 8.02
N PRO A 293 -5.42 4.02 8.20
CA PRO A 293 -4.89 4.39 9.51
C PRO A 293 -5.96 4.84 10.49
N VAL A 294 -5.68 4.63 11.78
CA VAL A 294 -6.38 5.26 12.90
C VAL A 294 -5.49 6.39 13.42
N VAL A 295 -5.93 7.62 13.25
CA VAL A 295 -5.23 8.85 13.64
C VAL A 295 -5.75 9.30 15.00
N LEU A 296 -4.89 9.22 16.03
CA LEU A 296 -5.20 9.65 17.38
C LEU A 296 -4.98 11.16 17.50
N VAL A 297 -6.01 11.95 17.76
CA VAL A 297 -5.91 13.41 17.81
C VAL A 297 -6.37 13.98 19.14
N GLY A 298 -5.75 15.10 19.51
CA GLY A 298 -6.21 15.93 20.61
C GLY A 298 -7.25 16.92 20.10
N LYS A 299 -7.37 18.07 20.79
CA LYS A 299 -8.23 19.16 20.31
C LYS A 299 -7.81 19.63 18.91
N ASN A 300 -6.51 19.77 18.67
CA ASN A 300 -5.92 20.18 17.39
C ASN A 300 -4.90 19.13 16.91
N LEU A 301 -4.53 19.16 15.63
CA LEU A 301 -3.41 18.37 15.13
C LEU A 301 -2.07 18.92 15.65
N SER A 302 -1.17 18.03 16.08
CA SER A 302 0.22 18.39 16.36
C SER A 302 0.97 18.72 15.06
N ALA A 303 2.13 19.37 15.16
CA ALA A 303 2.97 19.68 13.98
C ALA A 303 3.38 18.40 13.21
N SER A 304 3.75 17.33 13.92
CA SER A 304 4.10 16.05 13.30
C SER A 304 2.91 15.40 12.61
N GLN A 305 1.70 15.55 13.16
CA GLN A 305 0.47 15.09 12.51
C GLN A 305 0.13 15.91 11.26
N LYS A 306 0.31 17.23 11.27
CA LYS A 306 0.10 18.05 10.07
C LYS A 306 1.08 17.67 8.96
N SER A 307 2.36 17.44 9.29
CA SER A 307 3.36 16.95 8.34
C SER A 307 2.96 15.57 7.78
N LEU A 308 2.55 14.63 8.64
CA LEU A 308 2.06 13.33 8.20
C LEU A 308 0.85 13.47 7.25
N VAL A 309 -0.18 14.23 7.64
CA VAL A 309 -1.39 14.43 6.85
C VAL A 309 -1.05 15.06 5.51
N ASN A 310 -0.17 16.06 5.47
CA ASN A 310 0.25 16.70 4.22
C ASN A 310 1.08 15.77 3.32
N SER A 311 1.72 14.74 3.86
CA SER A 311 2.44 13.72 3.07
C SER A 311 1.54 12.65 2.44
N LYS A 312 0.22 12.71 2.68
CA LYS A 312 -0.77 11.70 2.26
C LYS A 312 -1.94 12.33 1.51
N SER A 313 -2.57 11.55 0.64
CA SER A 313 -3.85 11.87 0.01
C SER A 313 -4.91 10.87 0.49
N PHE A 314 -5.97 11.36 1.13
CA PHE A 314 -7.05 10.49 1.62
C PHE A 314 -8.29 10.63 0.74
N ASP A 315 -8.83 9.54 0.19
CA ASP A 315 -10.12 9.59 -0.55
C ASP A 315 -11.25 10.02 0.40
N LYS A 316 -11.29 9.42 1.60
CA LYS A 316 -12.25 9.67 2.67
C LYS A 316 -11.54 10.00 3.99
N ILE A 317 -12.15 10.82 4.85
CA ILE A 317 -11.77 10.94 6.26
C ILE A 317 -13.03 10.71 7.10
N THR A 318 -12.91 9.84 8.10
CA THR A 318 -14.02 9.45 8.96
C THR A 318 -13.76 9.86 10.40
N LYS A 319 -14.57 10.78 10.95
CA LYS A 319 -14.55 11.06 12.39
C LYS A 319 -15.16 9.88 13.13
N VAL A 320 -14.53 9.45 14.21
CA VAL A 320 -15.02 8.35 15.05
C VAL A 320 -15.14 8.84 16.49
N GLY A 321 -16.31 8.61 17.09
CA GLY A 321 -16.66 9.25 18.36
C GLY A 321 -16.79 10.78 18.22
N GLY A 322 -16.92 11.47 19.35
CA GLY A 322 -17.04 12.93 19.38
C GLY A 322 -16.64 13.52 20.73
N ASN A 323 -16.87 14.82 20.88
CA ASN A 323 -16.58 15.62 22.09
C ASN A 323 -15.08 15.72 22.40
N GLY A 324 -14.27 16.09 21.40
CA GLY A 324 -12.85 16.34 21.62
C GLY A 324 -11.97 16.25 20.38
N ASN A 325 -12.47 15.68 19.27
CA ASN A 325 -11.73 15.51 18.01
C ASN A 325 -12.30 16.35 16.85
N GLU A 326 -13.35 17.15 17.07
CA GLU A 326 -14.02 17.94 16.03
C GLU A 326 -13.09 18.94 15.34
N THR A 327 -12.33 19.71 16.13
CA THR A 327 -11.46 20.75 15.58
C THR A 327 -10.31 20.12 14.79
N ALA A 328 -9.62 19.11 15.34
CA ALA A 328 -8.59 18.36 14.62
C ALA A 328 -9.13 17.65 13.36
N PHE A 329 -10.35 17.10 13.40
CA PHE A 329 -10.99 16.50 12.22
C PHE A 329 -11.24 17.53 11.12
N ASN A 330 -11.77 18.71 11.47
CA ASN A 330 -11.98 19.80 10.51
C ASN A 330 -10.65 20.34 9.97
N GLU A 331 -9.62 20.44 10.81
CA GLU A 331 -8.27 20.81 10.37
C GLU A 331 -7.72 19.79 9.36
N MET A 332 -7.83 18.49 9.65
CA MET A 332 -7.42 17.42 8.74
C MET A 332 -8.19 17.48 7.41
N LYS A 333 -9.49 17.81 7.44
CA LYS A 333 -10.30 18.02 6.24
C LYS A 333 -9.77 19.19 5.41
N SER A 334 -9.50 20.33 6.03
CA SER A 334 -8.97 21.53 5.34
C SER A 334 -7.57 21.32 4.76
N LEU A 335 -6.72 20.52 5.41
CA LEU A 335 -5.41 20.12 4.89
C LEU A 335 -5.49 19.19 3.67
N GLN A 336 -6.67 18.66 3.35
CA GLN A 336 -6.91 17.72 2.25
C GLN A 336 -7.80 18.32 1.16
N GLU A 337 -8.11 19.62 1.24
CA GLU A 337 -8.74 20.38 0.16
C GLU A 337 -7.75 20.58 -0.98
N VAL A 338 -8.27 20.62 -2.21
CA VAL A 338 -7.46 20.86 -3.41
C VAL A 338 -7.48 22.35 -3.72
N LYS A 339 -6.31 22.99 -3.71
CA LYS A 339 -6.15 24.36 -4.21
C LYS A 339 -5.21 24.37 -5.40
N THR A 340 -5.48 25.27 -6.33
CA THR A 340 -4.59 25.52 -7.47
C THR A 340 -3.93 26.88 -7.29
N VAL A 341 -2.60 26.91 -7.37
CA VAL A 341 -1.80 28.13 -7.25
C VAL A 341 -0.96 28.30 -8.51
N GLU A 342 -0.85 29.52 -9.01
CA GLU A 342 0.07 29.86 -10.10
C GLU A 342 1.31 30.56 -9.53
N ALA A 343 2.48 30.18 -10.03
CA ALA A 343 3.75 30.82 -9.74
C ALA A 343 4.44 31.21 -11.07
N LYS A 344 5.03 32.40 -11.13
CA LYS A 344 5.72 32.96 -12.30
C LYS A 344 7.22 33.09 -12.11
N THR A 345 7.69 33.11 -10.85
CA THR A 345 9.12 33.12 -10.53
C THR A 345 9.51 31.91 -9.68
N ILE A 346 10.80 31.58 -9.63
CA ILE A 346 11.31 30.51 -8.75
C ILE A 346 11.03 30.83 -7.28
N SER A 347 11.08 32.11 -6.88
CA SER A 347 10.74 32.54 -5.52
C SER A 347 9.27 32.30 -5.18
N GLU A 348 8.37 32.59 -6.13
CA GLU A 348 6.94 32.29 -5.98
C GLU A 348 6.67 30.78 -5.95
N LEU A 349 7.39 29.98 -6.76
CA LEU A 349 7.28 28.53 -6.75
C LEU A 349 7.66 27.96 -5.37
N LYS A 350 8.80 28.37 -4.83
CA LYS A 350 9.26 27.96 -3.48
C LYS A 350 8.22 28.35 -2.42
N SER A 351 7.76 29.60 -2.47
CA SER A 351 6.72 30.10 -1.56
C SER A 351 5.39 29.33 -1.68
N ALA A 352 5.01 28.92 -2.89
CA ALA A 352 3.82 28.11 -3.12
C ALA A 352 3.98 26.70 -2.53
N ILE A 353 5.14 26.06 -2.73
CA ILE A 353 5.45 24.74 -2.16
C ILE A 353 5.44 24.78 -0.62
N ASP A 354 6.01 25.81 -0.02
CA ASP A 354 6.07 25.99 1.44
C ASP A 354 4.67 26.13 2.05
N LYS A 355 3.76 26.84 1.37
CA LYS A 355 2.38 27.06 1.82
C LYS A 355 1.41 25.95 1.45
N ALA A 356 1.76 25.11 0.45
CA ALA A 356 0.88 24.07 -0.04
C ALA A 356 0.52 23.05 1.06
N THR A 357 -0.69 22.52 0.95
CA THR A 357 -1.19 21.38 1.71
C THR A 357 -1.36 20.16 0.80
N ALA A 358 -1.69 18.99 1.35
CA ALA A 358 -1.91 17.81 0.51
C ALA A 358 -2.94 18.07 -0.58
N ASN A 359 -2.70 17.47 -1.74
CA ASN A 359 -3.50 17.53 -2.97
C ASN A 359 -3.46 18.86 -3.73
N ASP A 360 -2.73 19.88 -3.24
CA ASP A 360 -2.59 21.14 -3.97
C ASP A 360 -1.86 20.94 -5.30
N VAL A 361 -2.23 21.78 -6.27
CA VAL A 361 -1.67 21.83 -7.63
C VAL A 361 -0.96 23.15 -7.82
N ILE A 362 0.34 23.11 -8.09
CA ILE A 362 1.16 24.30 -8.31
C ILE A 362 1.51 24.37 -9.79
N ASN A 363 1.00 25.38 -10.47
CA ASN A 363 1.28 25.67 -11.87
C ASN A 363 2.45 26.66 -11.96
N PHE A 364 3.64 26.17 -12.28
CA PHE A 364 4.78 27.03 -12.54
C PHE A 364 4.79 27.46 -14.01
N LYS A 365 4.54 28.75 -14.25
CA LYS A 365 4.41 29.38 -15.57
C LYS A 365 5.27 30.65 -15.65
N PRO A 366 6.60 30.49 -15.80
CA PRO A 366 7.48 31.63 -15.99
C PRO A 366 7.13 32.43 -17.24
N THR A 367 7.25 33.76 -17.16
CA THR A 367 6.94 34.68 -18.28
C THR A 367 8.10 34.84 -19.26
N SER A 368 9.29 34.37 -18.89
CA SER A 368 10.51 34.37 -19.69
C SER A 368 11.26 33.05 -19.49
N GLU A 369 12.29 32.84 -20.31
CA GLU A 369 13.17 31.68 -20.18
C GLU A 369 13.85 31.66 -18.80
N VAL A 370 13.81 30.50 -18.13
CA VAL A 370 14.47 30.29 -16.84
C VAL A 370 15.91 29.85 -17.08
N LYS A 371 16.86 30.73 -16.74
CA LYS A 371 18.29 30.58 -17.03
C LYS A 371 19.15 30.17 -15.83
N GLU A 372 18.52 29.80 -14.73
CA GLU A 372 19.18 29.37 -13.50
C GLU A 372 18.71 27.99 -13.07
N ALA A 373 19.59 27.22 -12.43
CA ALA A 373 19.24 25.91 -11.88
C ALA A 373 18.46 26.07 -10.57
N PHE A 374 17.52 25.15 -10.31
CA PHE A 374 16.77 25.15 -9.06
C PHE A 374 16.28 23.75 -8.69
N THR A 375 15.88 23.61 -7.43
CA THR A 375 15.37 22.36 -6.86
C THR A 375 13.92 22.53 -6.43
N ILE A 376 13.10 21.53 -6.73
CA ILE A 376 11.74 21.37 -6.24
C ILE A 376 11.80 20.28 -5.17
N GLN A 377 11.69 20.68 -3.90
CA GLN A 377 11.85 19.76 -2.76
C GLN A 377 10.68 19.88 -1.79
N THR A 378 9.97 18.78 -1.57
CA THR A 378 8.92 18.69 -0.55
C THR A 378 8.56 17.24 -0.26
N ASP A 379 8.19 16.92 0.98
CA ASP A 379 7.62 15.63 1.35
C ASP A 379 6.09 15.61 1.24
N LYS A 380 5.47 16.72 0.84
CA LYS A 380 4.01 16.85 0.74
C LYS A 380 3.48 16.15 -0.51
N ALA A 381 2.24 15.65 -0.40
CA ALA A 381 1.51 15.03 -1.49
C ALA A 381 0.91 16.09 -2.43
N VAL A 382 1.75 16.82 -3.16
CA VAL A 382 1.33 17.91 -4.08
C VAL A 382 1.64 17.55 -5.53
N THR A 383 1.01 18.27 -6.46
CA THR A 383 1.34 18.19 -7.89
C THR A 383 2.02 19.48 -8.34
N VAL A 384 3.13 19.38 -9.07
CA VAL A 384 3.80 20.53 -9.69
C VAL A 384 3.79 20.40 -11.21
N ASN A 385 3.24 21.40 -11.90
CA ASN A 385 3.18 21.48 -13.36
C ASN A 385 4.22 22.49 -13.87
N LEU A 386 5.19 22.04 -14.66
CA LEU A 386 6.26 22.87 -15.24
C LEU A 386 5.87 23.33 -16.65
N ASN A 387 5.98 24.63 -16.93
CA ASN A 387 5.66 25.23 -18.23
C ASN A 387 6.78 26.17 -18.69
N GLY A 388 6.85 26.49 -19.98
CA GLY A 388 7.83 27.43 -20.52
C GLY A 388 9.13 26.76 -20.99
N THR A 389 10.27 27.44 -20.79
CA THR A 389 11.59 26.98 -21.25
C THR A 389 12.62 27.14 -20.14
N TYR A 390 13.42 26.09 -19.92
CA TYR A 390 14.44 26.00 -18.88
C TYR A 390 15.78 25.58 -19.50
N THR A 391 16.81 26.44 -19.40
CA THR A 391 18.14 26.19 -19.99
C THR A 391 19.19 25.73 -18.98
N LYS A 392 18.74 25.42 -17.76
CA LYS A 392 19.54 24.85 -16.68
C LYS A 392 18.78 23.73 -15.98
N THR A 393 19.47 23.04 -15.08
CA THR A 393 18.98 21.87 -14.40
C THR A 393 17.80 22.16 -13.47
N VAL A 394 16.76 21.34 -13.58
CA VAL A 394 15.67 21.23 -12.60
C VAL A 394 15.83 19.94 -11.82
N THR A 395 16.09 20.04 -10.52
CA THR A 395 16.20 18.87 -9.63
C THR A 395 14.89 18.62 -8.89
N ILE A 396 14.43 17.38 -8.86
CA ILE A 396 13.14 16.97 -8.27
C ILE A 396 13.39 16.00 -7.11
N ASN A 397 12.92 16.40 -5.92
CA ASN A 397 12.93 15.60 -4.70
C ASN A 397 11.55 15.70 -4.03
N MET A 398 10.61 14.91 -4.54
CA MET A 398 9.19 14.92 -4.18
C MET A 398 8.68 13.48 -3.96
N PRO A 399 9.10 12.78 -2.89
CA PRO A 399 8.78 11.36 -2.67
C PRO A 399 7.28 11.03 -2.66
N ASN A 400 6.42 11.98 -2.28
CA ASN A 400 4.96 11.83 -2.25
C ASN A 400 4.23 12.66 -3.32
N GLY A 401 4.97 13.45 -4.10
CA GLY A 401 4.41 14.43 -5.03
C GLY A 401 4.56 14.01 -6.48
N ASP A 402 3.68 14.55 -7.32
CA ASP A 402 3.69 14.29 -8.76
C ASP A 402 4.25 15.50 -9.50
N VAL A 403 4.98 15.26 -10.59
CA VAL A 403 5.52 16.34 -11.43
C VAL A 403 5.12 16.09 -12.87
N ASN A 404 4.51 17.10 -13.48
CA ASN A 404 4.16 17.09 -14.89
C ASN A 404 5.01 18.12 -15.64
N ASN A 405 5.80 17.66 -16.59
CA ASN A 405 6.57 18.53 -17.48
C ASN A 405 5.80 18.81 -18.77
N TYR A 406 5.32 20.03 -18.95
CA TYR A 406 4.79 20.56 -20.22
C TYR A 406 5.81 21.45 -20.95
N ALA A 407 6.98 21.65 -20.34
CA ALA A 407 7.98 22.60 -20.79
C ALA A 407 9.04 21.97 -21.70
N LYS A 408 9.86 22.85 -22.29
CA LYS A 408 11.17 22.48 -22.81
C LYS A 408 12.21 22.64 -21.69
N VAL A 409 12.88 21.56 -21.31
CA VAL A 409 13.89 21.54 -20.25
C VAL A 409 15.19 20.96 -20.78
N ASP A 410 16.31 21.64 -20.57
CA ASP A 410 17.62 21.08 -20.95
C ASP A 410 17.98 19.90 -20.05
N ASP A 411 18.03 20.09 -18.73
CA ASP A 411 18.39 19.02 -17.80
C ASP A 411 17.34 18.83 -16.71
N VAL A 412 16.91 17.58 -16.50
CA VAL A 412 16.08 17.18 -15.35
C VAL A 412 16.84 16.12 -14.56
N VAL A 413 16.91 16.29 -13.24
CA VAL A 413 17.46 15.30 -12.31
C VAL A 413 16.36 14.87 -11.34
N ILE A 414 16.06 13.59 -11.30
CA ILE A 414 15.09 12.99 -10.37
C ILE A 414 15.87 12.30 -9.25
N ASP A 415 15.84 12.89 -8.06
CA ASP A 415 16.46 12.33 -6.86
C ASP A 415 15.50 11.44 -6.08
N ASP A 416 14.21 11.81 -5.97
CA ASP A 416 13.19 10.99 -5.32
C ASP A 416 11.78 11.37 -5.82
N VAL A 417 11.05 10.40 -6.38
CA VAL A 417 9.62 10.48 -6.71
C VAL A 417 8.90 9.18 -6.32
N LYS A 418 9.42 8.46 -5.31
CA LYS A 418 9.02 7.11 -4.88
C LYS A 418 7.55 6.71 -5.12
N ASP A 419 6.64 7.40 -4.46
CA ASP A 419 5.20 7.09 -4.54
C ASP A 419 4.48 7.96 -5.57
N GLY A 420 5.12 9.05 -6.01
CA GLY A 420 4.67 9.91 -7.09
C GLY A 420 5.00 9.39 -8.48
N THR A 421 4.76 10.24 -9.47
CA THR A 421 5.06 10.00 -10.87
C THR A 421 5.65 11.25 -11.50
N PHE A 422 6.73 11.09 -12.27
CA PHE A 422 7.20 12.12 -13.18
C PHE A 422 6.62 11.85 -14.58
N VAL A 423 5.79 12.76 -15.08
CA VAL A 423 5.16 12.65 -16.40
C VAL A 423 5.71 13.72 -17.33
N ASN A 424 6.26 13.32 -18.47
CA ASN A 424 6.73 14.20 -19.52
C ASN A 424 5.71 14.30 -20.67
N TYR A 425 5.20 15.51 -20.89
CA TYR A 425 4.41 15.89 -22.06
C TYR A 425 5.20 16.78 -23.03
N GLY A 426 6.22 17.47 -22.51
CA GLY A 426 7.06 18.39 -23.27
C GLY A 426 8.34 17.75 -23.79
N LYS A 427 9.42 18.53 -23.80
CA LYS A 427 10.72 18.12 -24.32
C LYS A 427 11.78 18.20 -23.24
N ILE A 428 12.55 17.13 -23.08
CA ILE A 428 13.69 17.07 -22.17
C ILE A 428 14.94 16.71 -22.97
N THR A 429 16.01 17.50 -22.88
CA THR A 429 17.28 17.15 -23.53
C THR A 429 17.96 16.00 -22.78
N ASN A 430 18.16 16.13 -21.47
CA ASN A 430 18.72 15.10 -20.61
C ASN A 430 17.86 14.87 -19.36
N LEU A 431 17.41 13.63 -19.16
CA LEU A 431 16.72 13.17 -17.96
C LEU A 431 17.62 12.20 -17.21
N LYS A 432 18.03 12.53 -15.99
CA LYS A 432 18.81 11.66 -15.11
C LYS A 432 17.96 11.20 -13.92
N VAL A 433 17.96 9.90 -13.64
CA VAL A 433 17.24 9.30 -12.51
C VAL A 433 18.24 8.71 -11.51
N ASN A 434 18.26 9.26 -10.30
CA ASN A 434 19.08 8.82 -9.16
C ASN A 434 18.25 8.06 -8.10
N ASP A 435 16.94 7.96 -8.28
CA ASP A 435 16.00 7.48 -7.27
C ASP A 435 16.26 6.04 -6.84
N LYS A 436 16.63 5.87 -5.56
CA LYS A 436 16.90 4.59 -4.91
C LYS A 436 15.65 3.89 -4.36
N ASN A 437 14.51 4.56 -4.38
CA ASN A 437 13.25 4.13 -3.78
C ASN A 437 12.23 3.59 -4.80
N GLY A 438 12.54 3.66 -6.09
CA GLY A 438 11.68 3.20 -7.18
C GLY A 438 10.93 4.34 -7.85
N ALA A 439 11.56 4.99 -8.84
CA ALA A 439 10.92 6.05 -9.63
C ALA A 439 9.95 5.50 -10.69
N LYS A 440 8.82 6.19 -10.88
CA LYS A 440 7.92 6.00 -12.01
C LYS A 440 8.05 7.17 -12.98
N ILE A 441 8.50 6.87 -14.20
CA ILE A 441 8.69 7.83 -15.27
C ILE A 441 7.70 7.52 -16.38
N GLU A 442 6.89 8.50 -16.79
CA GLU A 442 5.97 8.35 -17.90
C GLU A 442 6.31 9.37 -18.98
N ASN A 443 6.74 8.92 -20.15
CA ASN A 443 6.88 9.76 -21.32
C ASN A 443 5.61 9.66 -22.16
N ASN A 444 4.76 10.68 -22.13
CA ASN A 444 3.50 10.70 -22.85
C ASN A 444 3.72 10.59 -24.37
N SER A 445 2.68 10.23 -25.12
CA SER A 445 2.68 10.17 -26.60
C SER A 445 3.28 11.39 -27.32
N LYS A 446 3.14 12.59 -26.74
CA LYS A 446 3.72 13.85 -27.28
C LYS A 446 5.09 14.19 -26.70
N GLY A 447 5.54 13.46 -25.69
CA GLY A 447 6.77 13.73 -24.96
C GLY A 447 8.01 13.30 -25.73
N GLU A 448 9.02 14.15 -25.70
CA GLU A 448 10.35 13.89 -26.25
C GLU A 448 11.41 13.87 -25.14
N ILE A 449 12.23 12.84 -25.12
CA ILE A 449 13.43 12.75 -24.28
C ILE A 449 14.64 12.49 -25.18
N GLY A 450 15.64 13.36 -25.12
CA GLY A 450 16.92 13.15 -25.81
C GLY A 450 17.66 11.97 -25.19
N SER A 451 18.19 12.16 -23.99
CA SER A 451 18.89 11.13 -23.22
C SER A 451 18.16 10.84 -21.91
N LEU A 452 17.77 9.58 -21.68
CA LEU A 452 17.33 9.06 -20.39
C LEU A 452 18.49 8.28 -19.76
N THR A 453 19.01 8.74 -18.63
CA THR A 453 20.07 8.07 -17.87
C THR A 453 19.54 7.58 -16.54
N VAL A 454 19.60 6.27 -16.30
CA VAL A 454 19.30 5.66 -15.00
C VAL A 454 20.62 5.34 -14.30
N ALA A 455 20.90 6.06 -13.22
CA ALA A 455 22.18 5.97 -12.50
C ALA A 455 22.33 4.61 -11.79
N SER A 456 23.57 4.18 -11.55
CA SER A 456 23.86 2.89 -10.91
C SER A 456 23.31 2.74 -9.48
N GLY A 457 23.17 3.87 -8.76
CA GLY A 457 22.57 3.91 -7.43
C GLY A 457 21.02 3.89 -7.41
N ALA A 458 20.38 4.07 -8.57
CA ALA A 458 18.92 3.99 -8.66
C ALA A 458 18.47 2.53 -8.52
N SER A 459 17.21 2.31 -8.13
CA SER A 459 16.66 0.97 -7.93
C SER A 459 15.20 0.91 -8.37
N GLN A 460 14.81 -0.20 -9.01
CA GLN A 460 13.40 -0.49 -9.38
C GLN A 460 12.73 0.62 -10.23
N VAL A 461 13.49 1.26 -11.11
CA VAL A 461 12.97 2.33 -11.98
C VAL A 461 12.02 1.75 -13.03
N LYS A 462 10.82 2.30 -13.10
CA LYS A 462 9.79 1.91 -14.07
C LYS A 462 9.56 3.05 -15.05
N VAL A 463 9.69 2.76 -16.35
CA VAL A 463 9.49 3.71 -17.43
C VAL A 463 8.33 3.25 -18.30
N THR A 464 7.34 4.10 -18.50
CA THR A 464 6.31 3.92 -19.52
C THR A 464 6.60 4.91 -20.64
N ASN A 465 6.88 4.43 -21.85
CA ASN A 465 7.15 5.29 -22.99
C ASN A 465 6.06 5.18 -24.05
N GLY A 466 5.23 6.21 -24.18
CA GLY A 466 4.32 6.41 -25.31
C GLY A 466 4.88 7.32 -26.40
N GLY A 467 5.87 8.16 -26.08
CA GLY A 467 6.45 9.15 -26.99
C GLY A 467 7.80 8.72 -27.58
N LYS A 468 8.71 9.70 -27.74
CA LYS A 468 10.04 9.48 -28.29
C LYS A 468 11.11 9.57 -27.21
N ILE A 469 11.96 8.54 -27.12
CA ILE A 469 13.23 8.58 -26.39
C ILE A 469 14.34 8.30 -27.40
N THR A 470 15.36 9.16 -27.48
CA THR A 470 16.46 8.93 -28.43
C THR A 470 17.44 7.91 -27.87
N THR A 471 17.94 8.12 -26.66
CA THR A 471 18.92 7.22 -26.03
C THR A 471 18.50 6.89 -24.60
N VAL A 472 18.52 5.60 -24.26
CA VAL A 472 18.46 5.12 -22.88
C VAL A 472 19.84 4.64 -22.46
N THR A 473 20.38 5.20 -21.39
CA THR A 473 21.60 4.73 -20.71
C THR A 473 21.20 4.14 -19.36
N ASN A 474 21.20 2.82 -19.22
CA ASN A 474 20.82 2.16 -17.97
C ASN A 474 22.03 1.55 -17.27
N ASN A 475 22.35 2.08 -16.08
CA ASN A 475 23.41 1.56 -15.23
C ASN A 475 22.85 0.88 -13.97
N SER A 476 21.52 0.87 -13.78
CA SER A 476 20.85 0.25 -12.63
C SER A 476 20.35 -1.16 -12.94
N LYS A 477 20.24 -1.99 -11.90
CA LYS A 477 19.57 -3.29 -11.94
C LYS A 477 18.06 -3.12 -11.70
N GLY A 478 17.26 -3.92 -12.40
CA GLY A 478 15.81 -3.96 -12.19
C GLY A 478 15.04 -2.78 -12.82
N THR A 479 15.65 -2.07 -13.77
CA THR A 479 14.95 -1.09 -14.61
C THR A 479 14.02 -1.81 -15.59
N THR A 480 12.76 -1.42 -15.62
CA THR A 480 11.76 -1.97 -16.57
C THR A 480 11.18 -0.86 -17.44
N ILE A 481 11.00 -1.13 -18.73
CA ILE A 481 10.47 -0.17 -19.70
C ILE A 481 9.29 -0.80 -20.44
N ASP A 482 8.09 -0.23 -20.31
CA ASP A 482 6.95 -0.52 -21.19
C ASP A 482 6.94 0.47 -22.36
N ASN A 483 7.40 0.02 -23.53
CA ASN A 483 7.59 0.88 -24.69
C ASN A 483 6.48 0.71 -25.73
N LYS A 484 5.58 1.69 -25.80
CA LYS A 484 4.55 1.83 -26.86
C LYS A 484 4.94 2.86 -27.93
N GLY A 485 5.91 3.72 -27.62
CA GLY A 485 6.47 4.72 -28.52
C GLY A 485 7.73 4.23 -29.24
N THR A 486 8.70 5.13 -29.40
CA THR A 486 9.99 4.84 -30.07
C THR A 486 11.16 5.04 -29.12
N ILE A 487 12.11 4.09 -29.15
CA ILE A 487 13.42 4.21 -28.52
C ILE A 487 14.48 4.01 -29.60
N SER A 488 15.37 4.99 -29.84
CA SER A 488 16.36 4.84 -30.92
C SER A 488 17.52 3.92 -30.52
N SER A 489 18.08 4.11 -29.32
CA SER A 489 19.20 3.31 -28.82
C SER A 489 19.11 3.03 -27.32
N VAL A 490 19.62 1.87 -26.91
CA VAL A 490 19.79 1.48 -25.51
C VAL A 490 21.24 1.06 -25.28
N LYS A 491 21.84 1.58 -24.20
CA LYS A 491 23.22 1.30 -23.77
C LYS A 491 23.33 1.35 -22.23
N GLY A 492 24.52 1.11 -21.70
CA GLY A 492 24.85 1.22 -20.27
C GLY A 492 25.34 -0.09 -19.68
N ASP A 493 25.67 -0.06 -18.39
CA ASP A 493 26.28 -1.20 -17.69
C ASP A 493 25.30 -2.36 -17.47
N ASN A 494 23.99 -2.09 -17.54
CA ASN A 494 22.94 -3.08 -17.31
C ASN A 494 21.86 -2.98 -18.39
N SER A 495 21.43 -4.12 -18.94
CA SER A 495 20.30 -4.14 -19.88
C SER A 495 18.97 -3.99 -19.12
N PRO A 496 18.13 -2.99 -19.45
CA PRO A 496 16.79 -2.91 -18.87
C PRO A 496 15.88 -4.00 -19.46
N THR A 497 14.87 -4.42 -18.71
CA THR A 497 13.79 -5.27 -19.25
C THR A 497 12.84 -4.41 -20.06
N ILE A 498 12.69 -4.68 -21.36
CA ILE A 498 11.83 -3.88 -22.26
C ILE A 498 10.66 -4.75 -22.76
N SER A 499 9.43 -4.26 -22.59
CA SER A 499 8.23 -4.80 -23.23
C SER A 499 7.72 -3.85 -24.32
N GLY A 500 7.00 -4.39 -25.30
CA GLY A 500 6.43 -3.60 -26.41
C GLY A 500 7.40 -3.43 -27.58
N ASN A 501 7.44 -2.24 -28.18
CA ASN A 501 8.26 -1.95 -29.36
C ASN A 501 9.76 -2.08 -29.01
N SER A 502 10.51 -2.79 -29.85
CA SER A 502 11.96 -2.91 -29.69
C SER A 502 12.70 -1.61 -30.04
N PRO A 503 13.86 -1.34 -29.41
CA PRO A 503 14.73 -0.24 -29.82
C PRO A 503 15.25 -0.42 -31.26
N SER A 504 15.48 0.69 -31.98
CA SER A 504 15.98 0.60 -33.37
C SER A 504 17.44 0.14 -33.49
N SER A 505 18.24 0.30 -32.43
CA SER A 505 19.61 -0.24 -32.35
C SER A 505 19.90 -0.63 -30.90
N ASN A 506 20.45 -1.83 -30.69
CA ASN A 506 20.80 -2.34 -29.37
C ASN A 506 22.30 -2.60 -29.37
N SER A 507 23.08 -1.82 -28.61
CA SER A 507 24.51 -2.10 -28.42
C SER A 507 24.74 -2.45 -26.95
N SER A 508 24.79 -3.75 -26.67
CA SER A 508 25.31 -4.25 -25.40
C SER A 508 26.84 -4.09 -25.43
N GLY A 509 27.37 -3.10 -24.71
CA GLY A 509 28.79 -2.97 -24.48
C GLY A 509 29.28 -4.05 -23.53
N GLY A 510 29.82 -5.13 -24.08
CA GLY A 510 30.56 -6.16 -23.35
C GLY A 510 31.74 -6.63 -24.20
N SER A 511 32.95 -6.23 -23.82
CA SER A 511 34.18 -6.67 -24.47
C SER A 511 34.40 -8.17 -24.24
N SER A 512 34.60 -8.93 -25.32
CA SER A 512 35.51 -10.08 -25.30
C SER A 512 36.16 -10.20 -26.67
N SER A 513 37.47 -10.34 -26.64
CA SER A 513 38.36 -10.43 -27.79
C SER A 513 38.55 -11.89 -28.24
N SER A 514 38.89 -12.01 -29.52
CA SER A 514 39.62 -13.10 -30.20
C SER A 514 38.85 -14.32 -30.71
N GLY A 515 39.17 -14.69 -31.96
CA GLY A 515 38.97 -16.02 -32.54
C GLY A 515 38.23 -16.01 -33.88
N GLY A 516 38.96 -15.88 -34.99
CA GLY A 516 38.39 -15.89 -36.34
C GLY A 516 37.99 -17.27 -36.86
N SER A 517 37.16 -17.29 -37.90
CA SER A 517 37.44 -17.99 -39.17
C SER A 517 36.26 -17.79 -40.13
N SER A 518 36.63 -17.54 -41.39
CA SER A 518 35.77 -17.44 -42.57
C SER A 518 35.04 -18.74 -42.87
N HIS A 519 33.81 -18.67 -43.38
CA HIS A 519 33.30 -19.43 -44.53
C HIS A 519 32.00 -18.78 -45.03
N GLY A 520 31.83 -18.67 -46.35
CA GLY A 520 30.86 -17.80 -47.00
C GLY A 520 29.60 -18.48 -47.57
N GLY A 521 28.79 -17.63 -48.22
CA GLY A 521 27.84 -17.98 -49.28
C GLY A 521 26.39 -18.20 -48.86
N GLY A 522 25.47 -17.36 -49.36
CA GLY A 522 24.03 -17.69 -49.40
C GLY A 522 23.09 -16.49 -49.38
N SER A 523 22.73 -16.01 -50.57
CA SER A 523 21.64 -15.05 -50.83
C SER A 523 20.26 -15.71 -50.64
N GLY A 524 19.28 -14.97 -50.11
CA GLY A 524 17.87 -15.37 -50.09
C GLY A 524 17.01 -14.36 -49.33
N GLY A 525 16.16 -13.63 -50.05
CA GLY A 525 15.43 -12.48 -49.53
C GLY A 525 14.05 -12.75 -48.93
N SER A 526 13.49 -11.64 -48.42
CA SER A 526 12.07 -11.29 -48.27
C SER A 526 11.28 -11.80 -47.07
N SER A 527 10.41 -10.89 -46.61
CA SER A 527 9.13 -11.10 -45.95
C SER A 527 9.11 -11.15 -44.42
N SER A 528 8.87 -9.97 -43.87
CA SER A 528 8.20 -9.72 -42.60
C SER A 528 7.00 -10.63 -42.32
N SER A 529 6.89 -11.14 -41.11
CA SER A 529 5.59 -11.38 -40.47
C SER A 529 5.70 -11.08 -38.98
N LYS A 530 4.90 -10.11 -38.53
CA LYS A 530 4.57 -9.86 -37.12
C LYS A 530 3.74 -11.03 -36.58
N VAL A 531 3.82 -11.26 -35.26
CA VAL A 531 2.74 -11.50 -34.26
C VAL A 531 3.47 -12.06 -33.02
N GLY A 532 3.34 -11.63 -31.77
CA GLY A 532 2.27 -10.93 -31.06
C GLY A 532 1.96 -11.76 -29.80
N GLN A 533 2.32 -11.27 -28.60
CA GLN A 533 2.01 -11.94 -27.32
C GLN A 533 0.50 -12.00 -27.07
N ILE A 534 -0.03 -13.17 -26.68
CA ILE A 534 -1.39 -13.32 -26.15
C ILE A 534 -1.33 -13.34 -24.62
N LYS A 535 -2.21 -12.57 -23.96
CA LYS A 535 -2.50 -12.66 -22.52
C LYS A 535 -3.85 -13.35 -22.33
N PHE A 536 -3.94 -14.31 -21.41
CA PHE A 536 -5.19 -14.94 -20.97
C PHE A 536 -5.57 -14.53 -19.54
N ASN A 537 -6.84 -14.18 -19.35
CA ASN A 537 -7.54 -14.22 -18.05
C ASN A 537 -9.05 -14.31 -18.29
N ALA A 538 -9.71 -15.36 -17.75
CA ALA A 538 -10.93 -15.27 -16.94
C ALA A 538 -11.68 -16.63 -16.87
N THR A 539 -11.72 -17.18 -15.65
CA THR A 539 -12.94 -17.69 -15.00
C THR A 539 -13.87 -18.64 -15.77
N ASP A 540 -13.44 -19.88 -16.05
CA ASP A 540 -14.08 -21.15 -15.59
C ASP A 540 -13.47 -22.39 -16.31
N LYS A 541 -12.84 -23.29 -15.52
CA LYS A 541 -12.79 -24.78 -15.64
C LYS A 541 -12.21 -25.41 -16.95
N GLN A 542 -11.12 -26.18 -17.00
CA GLN A 542 -10.22 -26.86 -16.05
C GLN A 542 -8.91 -27.25 -16.80
N ILE A 543 -7.77 -27.25 -16.12
CA ILE A 543 -6.81 -28.37 -16.22
C ILE A 543 -6.44 -28.75 -14.78
N LYS A 544 -6.86 -29.94 -14.35
CA LYS A 544 -6.49 -30.56 -13.07
C LYS A 544 -5.26 -31.44 -13.28
N MET A 545 -4.18 -31.16 -12.56
CA MET A 545 -3.15 -32.16 -12.22
C MET A 545 -2.89 -32.09 -10.71
N ALA A 546 -2.60 -33.26 -10.12
CA ALA A 546 -2.56 -33.53 -8.68
C ALA A 546 -1.51 -32.71 -7.89
N SER A 547 -1.70 -32.68 -6.58
CA SER A 547 -0.97 -31.88 -5.57
C SER A 547 0.55 -31.84 -5.69
N GLY A 548 1.12 -30.64 -5.51
CA GLY A 548 2.51 -30.42 -5.10
C GLY A 548 3.56 -30.46 -6.22
N ASP A 549 3.84 -29.32 -6.84
CA ASP A 549 5.18 -28.71 -6.94
C ASP A 549 5.18 -27.50 -7.89
N LYS A 550 6.09 -26.56 -7.63
CA LYS A 550 6.15 -25.21 -8.20
C LYS A 550 6.90 -25.14 -9.54
N THR A 551 6.75 -23.94 -10.13
CA THR A 551 7.62 -23.15 -11.02
C THR A 551 7.41 -23.25 -12.53
N VAL A 552 6.91 -22.14 -13.09
CA VAL A 552 6.96 -21.75 -14.50
C VAL A 552 8.10 -20.73 -14.64
N ASP A 553 9.06 -21.04 -15.50
CA ASP A 553 10.07 -20.11 -16.01
C ASP A 553 9.47 -19.41 -17.25
N PRO A 554 9.31 -18.07 -17.28
CA PRO A 554 8.61 -17.37 -18.36
C PRO A 554 9.53 -16.88 -19.49
N SER A 555 10.69 -17.49 -19.74
CA SER A 555 11.71 -16.90 -20.62
C SER A 555 11.61 -17.25 -22.11
N ASP A 556 10.91 -18.30 -22.55
CA ASP A 556 10.85 -18.67 -23.98
C ASP A 556 9.43 -19.10 -24.38
N ASN A 557 9.03 -18.92 -25.65
CA ASN A 557 7.72 -19.31 -26.24
C ASN A 557 7.48 -20.84 -26.28
N THR A 558 7.88 -21.55 -25.23
CA THR A 558 7.93 -23.00 -25.12
C THR A 558 7.11 -23.40 -23.90
N TYR A 559 5.97 -24.05 -24.12
CA TYR A 559 5.19 -24.60 -23.01
C TYR A 559 5.64 -26.04 -22.75
N VAL A 560 6.29 -26.25 -21.60
CA VAL A 560 6.75 -27.58 -21.17
C VAL A 560 5.77 -28.13 -20.16
N LEU A 561 5.02 -29.16 -20.56
CA LEU A 561 4.13 -29.91 -19.68
C LEU A 561 4.88 -31.13 -19.14
N LYS A 562 4.98 -31.27 -17.81
CA LYS A 562 5.64 -32.41 -17.16
C LYS A 562 4.58 -33.37 -16.62
N LEU A 563 4.64 -34.64 -17.02
CA LEU A 563 3.66 -35.63 -16.58
C LEU A 563 3.93 -36.03 -15.14
N THR A 564 2.90 -35.92 -14.28
CA THR A 564 2.97 -36.33 -12.87
C THR A 564 2.64 -37.81 -12.66
N ASN A 565 2.17 -38.52 -13.69
CA ASN A 565 2.03 -39.99 -13.69
C ASN A 565 2.12 -40.57 -15.11
N GLY A 566 2.84 -41.69 -15.29
CA GLY A 566 3.09 -42.36 -16.58
C GLY A 566 4.46 -42.02 -17.21
N THR A 567 4.85 -42.75 -18.27
CA THR A 567 6.10 -42.54 -19.05
C THR A 567 5.79 -42.32 -20.52
N VAL A 568 6.35 -41.27 -21.13
CA VAL A 568 6.24 -41.00 -22.57
C VAL A 568 6.98 -42.09 -23.37
N LYS A 569 6.32 -42.72 -24.36
CA LYS A 569 6.96 -43.62 -25.33
C LYS A 569 7.14 -42.89 -26.67
N ASP A 570 8.25 -43.19 -27.36
CA ASP A 570 8.54 -42.60 -28.67
C ASP A 570 7.45 -43.00 -29.68
N GLY A 571 6.84 -41.99 -30.32
CA GLY A 571 5.80 -42.16 -31.34
C GLY A 571 4.35 -41.85 -30.89
N ASP A 572 4.07 -41.73 -29.59
CA ASP A 572 2.67 -41.62 -29.09
C ASP A 572 2.10 -40.19 -29.07
N VAL A 573 2.87 -39.17 -29.46
CA VAL A 573 2.46 -37.76 -29.29
C VAL A 573 1.25 -37.38 -30.14
N LYS A 574 1.00 -38.06 -31.27
CA LYS A 574 -0.22 -37.84 -32.07
C LYS A 574 -1.45 -38.60 -31.57
N ALA A 575 -1.32 -39.58 -30.67
CA ALA A 575 -2.42 -40.48 -30.31
C ALA A 575 -3.21 -40.04 -29.07
N ASN A 576 -2.60 -39.28 -28.13
CA ASN A 576 -3.19 -39.06 -26.80
C ASN A 576 -3.16 -37.60 -26.30
N VAL A 577 -2.75 -36.63 -27.12
CA VAL A 577 -2.73 -35.20 -26.74
C VAL A 577 -3.59 -34.41 -27.73
N GLU A 578 -4.79 -34.01 -27.30
CA GLU A 578 -5.64 -33.10 -28.07
C GLU A 578 -5.30 -31.65 -27.69
N VAL A 579 -4.71 -30.90 -28.62
CA VAL A 579 -4.43 -29.46 -28.44
C VAL A 579 -5.65 -28.68 -28.93
N THR A 580 -6.59 -28.41 -28.02
CA THR A 580 -7.79 -27.61 -28.32
C THR A 580 -7.60 -26.13 -27.96
N GLY A 581 -8.16 -25.21 -28.77
CA GLY A 581 -8.20 -23.78 -28.45
C GLY A 581 -7.13 -22.91 -29.12
N LEU A 582 -6.37 -23.46 -30.08
CA LEU A 582 -5.53 -22.65 -30.97
C LEU A 582 -6.40 -21.91 -32.00
N PRO A 583 -6.10 -20.63 -32.32
CA PRO A 583 -6.71 -19.93 -33.46
C PRO A 583 -6.55 -20.74 -34.75
N SER A 584 -7.58 -20.74 -35.61
CA SER A 584 -7.53 -21.43 -36.91
C SER A 584 -6.38 -20.90 -37.77
N GLY A 585 -5.54 -21.80 -38.29
CA GLY A 585 -4.43 -21.46 -39.21
C GLY A 585 -3.05 -21.32 -38.58
N LEU A 586 -2.86 -21.74 -37.32
CA LEU A 586 -1.54 -21.90 -36.72
C LEU A 586 -1.12 -23.39 -36.74
N ASP A 587 0.02 -23.67 -37.37
CA ASP A 587 0.66 -24.98 -37.34
C ASP A 587 1.45 -25.12 -36.04
N TYR A 588 1.27 -26.22 -35.32
CA TYR A 588 2.08 -26.51 -34.14
C TYR A 588 2.84 -27.83 -34.32
N THR A 589 3.95 -27.94 -33.58
CA THR A 589 4.68 -29.19 -33.41
C THR A 589 4.69 -29.58 -31.94
N ALA A 590 4.50 -30.87 -31.66
CA ALA A 590 4.58 -31.42 -30.32
C ALA A 590 5.68 -32.48 -30.29
N VAL A 591 6.66 -32.30 -29.39
CA VAL A 591 7.82 -33.18 -29.25
C VAL A 591 7.86 -33.72 -27.83
N GLY A 592 7.85 -35.05 -27.70
CA GLY A 592 8.01 -35.73 -26.42
C GLY A 592 9.49 -35.84 -26.06
N ASN A 593 9.84 -35.55 -24.80
CA ASN A 593 11.16 -35.83 -24.23
C ASN A 593 11.02 -36.93 -23.17
N LYS A 594 11.37 -38.15 -23.56
CA LYS A 594 11.30 -39.35 -22.72
C LYS A 594 12.19 -39.25 -21.48
N SER A 595 13.37 -38.66 -21.61
CA SER A 595 14.34 -38.54 -20.51
C SER A 595 13.86 -37.58 -19.41
N ALA A 596 13.13 -36.53 -19.79
CA ALA A 596 12.59 -35.54 -18.86
C ALA A 596 11.14 -35.82 -18.43
N ASN A 597 10.48 -36.80 -19.06
CA ASN A 597 9.05 -37.07 -18.97
C ASN A 597 8.18 -35.84 -19.24
N THR A 598 8.57 -35.06 -20.26
CA THR A 598 7.88 -33.82 -20.66
C THR A 598 7.40 -33.88 -22.10
N ILE A 599 6.39 -33.07 -22.40
CA ILE A 599 5.95 -32.77 -23.77
C ILE A 599 6.13 -31.28 -23.99
N THR A 600 6.82 -30.93 -25.07
CA THR A 600 7.03 -29.56 -25.51
C THR A 600 6.13 -29.28 -26.69
N ILE A 601 5.29 -28.24 -26.57
CA ILE A 601 4.44 -27.77 -27.67
C ILE A 601 5.02 -26.44 -28.16
N THR A 602 5.34 -26.40 -29.45
CA THR A 602 5.79 -25.21 -30.18
C THR A 602 4.70 -24.84 -31.17
N VAL A 603 4.11 -23.66 -30.98
CA VAL A 603 3.03 -23.10 -31.81
C VAL A 603 3.60 -22.04 -32.74
#